data_AF-A0A2W4UPV9-F1
#
_entry.id   AF-A0A2W4UPV9-F1
#
_cell.length_a   1.000
_cell.length_b   1.000
_cell.length_c   1.000
_cell.angle_alpha   90.00
_cell.angle_beta   90.00
_cell.angle_gamma   90.00
#
_symmetry.space_group_name_H-M   'P 1'
#
loop_
_entity.id
_entity.type
_entity.pdbx_description
1 polymer ?
#
loop_
_entity_poly.entity_id
_entity_poly.type
_entity_poly.pdbx_seq_one_letter_code
_entity_poly.pdbx_strand_id
1 'polypeptide(L)'
;MTSFDISESAASPTFIQYSSSRPNNHSVNYSAIYSAKADGMRDPVGLAKAHLRFLAGEWVAQGNIIAEGLIENIAEKVCFTSIDQAFILWGLASALIFSIAQFSLLSWATQAVIDAAITGACIASTAGLTWQIAKAENLRWIIFLWAILMAGGMALTAYGIFCGVSSILINLCPLWLGLCTVGYSIMGVRMRSHSFTAAALIHGISTLSVSLVPSWQFLASGLVMALTLFFFSVVPWDMRTVPATGEPC
;
A
#
# COMPACT_ATOMS: atom_id res chain seq x y z
N MET A 1 -4.25 -6.61 50.34
CA MET A 1 -5.33 -7.38 49.67
C MET A 1 -5.58 -6.66 48.37
N THR A 2 -5.06 -7.06 47.23
CA THR A 2 -5.03 -8.39 46.59
C THR A 2 -3.69 -8.63 45.89
N SER A 3 -3.03 -9.74 46.21
CA SER A 3 -1.84 -10.25 45.52
C SER A 3 -2.24 -10.96 44.24
N PHE A 4 -1.52 -10.71 43.15
CA PHE A 4 -1.61 -11.48 41.91
C PHE A 4 -0.34 -12.34 41.80
N ASP A 5 -0.53 -13.64 41.94
CA ASP A 5 0.48 -14.66 41.66
C ASP A 5 0.59 -14.87 40.14
N ILE A 6 1.80 -14.80 39.60
CA ILE A 6 2.13 -15.31 38.27
C ILE A 6 3.22 -16.35 38.47
N SER A 7 2.79 -17.60 38.61
CA SER A 7 3.64 -18.78 38.60
C SER A 7 4.08 -19.10 37.18
N GLU A 8 5.40 -19.18 37.03
CA GLU A 8 6.18 -20.02 36.12
C GLU A 8 5.41 -21.13 35.38
N SER A 9 5.58 -21.15 34.06
CA SER A 9 5.43 -22.35 33.23
C SER A 9 6.65 -22.45 32.33
N ALA A 10 7.60 -23.29 32.76
CA ALA A 10 8.76 -23.70 31.99
C ALA A 10 8.31 -24.52 30.76
N ALA A 11 8.71 -24.08 29.57
CA ALA A 11 8.62 -24.86 28.35
C ALA A 11 10.03 -25.26 27.89
N SER A 12 10.20 -26.57 27.75
CA SER A 12 11.42 -27.30 27.40
C SER A 12 11.91 -27.01 25.96
N PRO A 13 13.21 -26.88 25.70
CA PRO A 13 13.71 -26.78 24.33
C PRO A 13 13.99 -28.16 23.74
N THR A 14 13.16 -28.57 22.78
CA THR A 14 13.41 -29.74 21.93
C THR A 14 14.50 -29.40 20.90
N PHE A 15 15.65 -30.07 21.04
CA PHE A 15 16.80 -29.97 20.15
C PHE A 15 16.53 -30.77 18.86
N ILE A 16 16.39 -30.11 17.70
CA ILE A 16 16.28 -30.78 16.40
C ILE A 16 17.67 -30.84 15.76
N GLN A 17 18.22 -32.06 15.62
CA GLN A 17 19.39 -32.34 14.81
C GLN A 17 19.05 -32.20 13.31
N TYR A 18 19.78 -31.33 12.61
CA TYR A 18 19.72 -31.21 11.15
C TYR A 18 20.75 -32.16 10.50
N SER A 19 20.27 -33.18 9.81
CA SER A 19 21.08 -34.06 8.95
C SER A 19 21.25 -33.42 7.57
N SER A 20 22.49 -33.02 7.24
CA SER A 20 22.87 -32.47 5.94
C SER A 20 23.19 -33.60 4.94
N SER A 21 22.29 -33.89 4.01
CA SER A 21 22.56 -34.73 2.84
C SER A 21 22.76 -33.86 1.60
N ARG A 22 24.01 -33.76 1.11
CA ARG A 22 24.35 -33.17 -0.21
C ARG A 22 24.11 -34.20 -1.32
N PRO A 23 23.41 -33.89 -2.41
CA PRO A 23 23.51 -34.63 -3.66
C PRO A 23 24.57 -34.01 -4.59
N ASN A 24 25.31 -34.90 -5.25
CA ASN A 24 26.41 -34.63 -6.17
C ASN A 24 25.94 -34.14 -7.55
N ASN A 25 26.85 -33.41 -8.21
CA ASN A 25 26.85 -32.89 -9.58
C ASN A 25 26.13 -33.73 -10.65
N HIS A 26 25.18 -33.11 -11.35
CA HIS A 26 24.91 -33.37 -12.76
C HIS A 26 24.73 -32.04 -13.51
N SER A 27 25.40 -31.93 -14.66
CA SER A 27 25.42 -30.78 -15.56
C SER A 27 24.02 -30.45 -16.10
N VAL A 28 23.50 -29.29 -15.71
CA VAL A 28 22.19 -28.79 -16.17
C VAL A 28 22.34 -28.17 -17.57
N ASN A 29 21.50 -28.62 -18.50
CA ASN A 29 21.44 -28.12 -19.87
C ASN A 29 20.51 -26.89 -19.93
N TYR A 30 21.09 -25.70 -20.01
CA TYR A 30 20.40 -24.42 -19.83
C TYR A 30 19.46 -24.03 -20.98
N SER A 31 19.58 -24.60 -22.18
CA SER A 31 18.79 -24.19 -23.34
C SER A 31 17.34 -24.69 -23.34
N ALA A 32 17.05 -25.78 -22.61
CA ALA A 32 15.69 -26.31 -22.47
C ALA A 32 14.84 -25.54 -21.44
N ILE A 33 15.48 -24.80 -20.52
CA ILE A 33 14.78 -24.09 -19.43
C ILE A 33 14.17 -22.77 -19.91
N TYR A 34 14.75 -22.12 -20.92
CA TYR A 34 14.23 -20.85 -21.43
C TYR A 34 13.00 -21.00 -22.34
N SER A 35 12.88 -22.11 -23.07
CA SER A 35 11.73 -22.33 -23.96
C SER A 35 10.44 -22.70 -23.21
N ALA A 36 10.55 -23.34 -22.05
CA ALA A 36 9.39 -23.71 -21.22
C ALA A 36 8.90 -22.58 -20.28
N LYS A 37 9.66 -21.48 -20.14
CA LYS A 37 9.38 -20.41 -19.15
C LYS A 37 8.53 -19.25 -19.69
N ALA A 38 8.30 -19.20 -21.00
CA ALA A 38 7.45 -18.18 -21.61
C ALA A 38 5.94 -18.45 -21.44
N ASP A 39 5.54 -19.71 -21.19
CA ASP A 39 4.12 -20.11 -21.14
C ASP A 39 3.52 -20.09 -19.72
N GLY A 40 4.32 -19.69 -18.71
CA GLY A 40 4.00 -19.80 -17.29
C GLY A 40 4.05 -18.50 -16.50
N MET A 41 4.03 -17.32 -17.14
CA MET A 41 4.12 -16.03 -16.43
C MET A 41 2.76 -15.62 -15.84
N ARG A 42 2.30 -16.40 -14.84
CA ARG A 42 1.27 -16.03 -13.85
C ARG A 42 1.88 -15.46 -12.57
N ASP A 43 3.12 -14.97 -12.64
CA ASP A 43 3.77 -14.31 -11.52
C ASP A 43 3.61 -12.78 -11.65
N PRO A 44 2.58 -12.19 -11.00
CA PRO A 44 2.39 -10.74 -11.02
C PRO A 44 3.55 -10.00 -10.37
N VAL A 45 4.33 -10.65 -9.49
CA VAL A 45 5.50 -10.05 -8.84
C VAL A 45 6.66 -9.94 -9.82
N GLY A 46 6.91 -10.97 -10.62
CA GLY A 46 7.88 -10.93 -11.72
C GLY A 46 7.56 -9.86 -12.76
N LEU A 47 6.27 -9.69 -13.10
CA LEU A 47 5.82 -8.64 -14.01
C LEU A 47 5.96 -7.24 -13.42
N ALA A 48 5.60 -7.05 -12.14
CA ALA A 48 5.79 -5.78 -11.43
C ALA A 48 7.28 -5.41 -11.33
N LYS A 49 8.14 -6.38 -11.02
CA LYS A 49 9.60 -6.20 -10.96
C LYS A 49 10.19 -5.84 -12.34
N ALA A 50 9.69 -6.44 -13.42
CA ALA A 50 10.09 -6.09 -14.78
C ALA A 50 9.62 -4.68 -15.17
N HIS A 51 8.39 -4.29 -14.79
CA HIS A 51 7.84 -2.96 -15.09
C HIS A 51 8.56 -1.85 -14.30
N LEU A 52 8.90 -2.10 -13.03
CA LEU A 52 9.71 -1.19 -12.22
C LEU A 52 11.13 -1.03 -12.80
N ARG A 53 11.74 -2.11 -13.29
CA ARG A 53 13.04 -2.04 -13.99
C ARG A 53 12.95 -1.25 -15.29
N PHE A 54 11.86 -1.37 -16.03
CA PHE A 54 11.62 -0.62 -17.26
C PHE A 54 11.46 0.89 -16.97
N LEU A 55 10.62 1.25 -16.00
CA LEU A 55 10.43 2.64 -15.57
C LEU A 55 11.72 3.22 -14.97
N ALA A 56 12.48 2.44 -14.21
CA ALA A 56 13.81 2.84 -13.76
C ALA A 56 14.73 3.12 -14.95
N GLY A 57 14.77 2.23 -15.96
CA GLY A 57 15.55 2.42 -17.19
C GLY A 57 15.17 3.66 -18.01
N GLU A 58 13.89 4.04 -18.02
CA GLU A 58 13.40 5.23 -18.72
C GLU A 58 13.79 6.53 -17.99
N TRP A 59 13.79 6.53 -16.65
CA TRP A 59 14.32 7.62 -15.83
C TRP A 59 15.86 7.72 -15.88
N VAL A 60 16.54 6.60 -16.13
CA VAL A 60 18.00 6.49 -16.25
C VAL A 60 18.52 7.14 -17.53
N ALA A 61 17.72 7.17 -18.60
CA ALA A 61 18.07 7.91 -19.82
C ALA A 61 18.23 9.42 -19.59
N GLN A 62 17.75 9.94 -18.43
CA GLN A 62 17.85 11.34 -18.03
C GLN A 62 19.14 11.71 -17.26
N GLY A 63 20.08 10.79 -17.06
CA GLY A 63 21.48 11.12 -16.75
C GLY A 63 21.88 11.35 -15.29
N ASN A 64 21.29 10.65 -14.32
CA ASN A 64 21.69 10.79 -12.91
C ASN A 64 22.28 9.48 -12.31
N ILE A 65 23.57 9.26 -12.55
CA ILE A 65 24.34 8.05 -12.17
C ILE A 65 24.34 7.77 -10.65
N ILE A 66 24.08 8.80 -9.81
CA ILE A 66 24.02 8.65 -8.34
C ILE A 66 22.70 7.99 -7.90
N ALA A 67 21.64 8.09 -8.68
CA ALA A 67 20.34 7.51 -8.34
C ALA A 67 20.33 5.98 -8.50
N GLU A 68 21.06 5.43 -9.49
CA GLU A 68 21.08 3.98 -9.75
C GLU A 68 21.70 3.19 -8.60
N GLY A 69 22.89 3.60 -8.11
CA GLY A 69 23.57 2.89 -7.03
C GLY A 69 22.81 2.93 -5.70
N LEU A 70 22.00 3.97 -5.48
CA LEU A 70 21.14 4.10 -4.30
C LEU A 70 19.86 3.27 -4.45
N ILE A 71 19.22 3.31 -5.62
CA ILE A 71 17.98 2.56 -5.89
C ILE A 71 18.26 1.06 -5.91
N GLU A 72 19.36 0.60 -6.51
CA GLU A 72 19.75 -0.81 -6.49
C GLU A 72 20.09 -1.28 -5.07
N ASN A 73 20.86 -0.51 -4.29
CA ASN A 73 21.15 -0.85 -2.90
C ASN A 73 19.91 -0.88 -2.01
N ILE A 74 18.94 0.01 -2.23
CA ILE A 74 17.69 0.05 -1.47
C ILE A 74 16.77 -1.11 -1.91
N ALA A 75 16.66 -1.35 -3.22
CA ALA A 75 15.83 -2.43 -3.76
C ALA A 75 16.38 -3.82 -3.42
N GLU A 76 17.69 -3.98 -3.29
CA GLU A 76 18.32 -5.24 -2.88
C GLU A 76 18.13 -5.50 -1.38
N LYS A 77 18.07 -4.45 -0.55
CA LYS A 77 17.97 -4.60 0.92
C LYS A 77 16.55 -4.60 1.47
N VAL A 78 15.57 -4.05 0.75
CA VAL A 78 14.20 -3.93 1.26
C VAL A 78 13.28 -4.90 0.53
N CYS A 79 13.01 -6.03 1.17
CA CYS A 79 11.96 -6.94 0.72
C CYS A 79 10.59 -6.32 1.04
N PHE A 80 10.00 -5.63 0.08
CA PHE A 80 8.62 -5.16 0.24
C PHE A 80 7.64 -6.31 0.00
N THR A 81 6.80 -6.59 0.99
CA THR A 81 5.67 -7.50 0.82
C THR A 81 4.67 -6.92 -0.19
N SER A 82 3.78 -7.75 -0.74
CA SER A 82 2.72 -7.26 -1.64
C SER A 82 1.79 -6.24 -0.96
N ILE A 83 1.69 -6.25 0.37
CA ILE A 83 0.93 -5.26 1.12
C ILE A 83 1.71 -3.94 1.22
N ASP A 84 3.01 -3.98 1.49
CA ASP A 84 3.84 -2.77 1.52
C ASP A 84 3.84 -2.07 0.16
N GLN A 85 3.94 -2.84 -0.93
CA GLN A 85 3.82 -2.32 -2.29
C GLN A 85 2.48 -1.63 -2.54
N ALA A 86 1.38 -2.20 -2.03
CA ALA A 86 0.07 -1.57 -2.14
C ALA A 86 0.02 -0.25 -1.35
N PHE A 87 0.62 -0.18 -0.16
CA PHE A 87 0.70 1.06 0.60
C PHE A 87 1.56 2.13 -0.08
N ILE A 88 2.72 1.77 -0.63
CA ILE A 88 3.56 2.69 -1.41
C ILE A 88 2.80 3.22 -2.63
N LEU A 89 2.14 2.34 -3.38
CA LEU A 89 1.35 2.71 -4.55
C LEU A 89 0.28 3.75 -4.19
N TRP A 90 -0.52 3.50 -3.14
CA TRP A 90 -1.54 4.44 -2.70
C TRP A 90 -0.95 5.73 -2.12
N GLY A 91 0.18 5.65 -1.44
CA GLY A 91 0.86 6.83 -0.89
C GLY A 91 1.33 7.78 -2.00
N LEU A 92 1.97 7.23 -3.03
CA LEU A 92 2.38 7.97 -4.23
C LEU A 92 1.18 8.54 -4.99
N ALA A 93 0.14 7.73 -5.21
CA ALA A 93 -1.07 8.18 -5.89
C ALA A 93 -1.74 9.34 -5.14
N SER A 94 -1.85 9.23 -3.81
CA SER A 94 -2.43 10.29 -2.97
C SER A 94 -1.60 11.57 -3.03
N ALA A 95 -0.27 11.48 -2.91
CA ALA A 95 0.62 12.63 -3.03
C ALA A 95 0.46 13.31 -4.40
N LEU A 96 0.41 12.52 -5.48
CA LEU A 96 0.27 13.03 -6.85
C LEU A 96 -1.07 13.72 -7.09
N ILE A 97 -2.19 13.04 -6.83
CA ILE A 97 -3.55 13.55 -7.04
C ILE A 97 -3.75 14.88 -6.31
N PHE A 98 -3.41 14.93 -5.03
CA PHE A 98 -3.60 16.14 -4.23
C PHE A 98 -2.61 17.25 -4.57
N SER A 99 -1.41 16.93 -5.08
CA SER A 99 -0.49 17.95 -5.60
C SER A 99 -0.97 18.55 -6.91
N ILE A 100 -1.55 17.73 -7.80
CA ILE A 100 -2.21 18.22 -9.02
C ILE A 100 -3.36 19.15 -8.63
N ALA A 101 -4.23 18.74 -7.70
CA ALA A 101 -5.33 19.57 -7.23
C ALA A 101 -4.90 20.91 -6.61
N GLN A 102 -3.73 20.94 -5.96
CA GLN A 102 -3.20 22.16 -5.32
C GLN A 102 -2.54 23.14 -6.30
N PHE A 103 -1.78 22.63 -7.27
CA PHE A 103 -0.84 23.46 -8.04
C PHE A 103 -1.15 23.51 -9.54
N SER A 104 -2.00 22.62 -10.04
CA SER A 104 -2.27 22.52 -11.47
C SER A 104 -3.24 23.60 -11.95
N LEU A 105 -2.98 24.10 -13.16
CA LEU A 105 -3.88 25.00 -13.89
C LEU A 105 -4.91 24.26 -14.74
N LEU A 106 -4.94 22.93 -14.68
CA LEU A 106 -5.92 22.10 -15.39
C LEU A 106 -7.33 22.41 -14.90
N SER A 107 -8.31 22.30 -15.80
CA SER A 107 -9.72 22.41 -15.40
C SER A 107 -10.09 21.30 -14.40
N TRP A 108 -11.01 21.59 -13.47
CA TRP A 108 -11.50 20.62 -12.50
C TRP A 108 -12.06 19.35 -13.15
N ALA A 109 -12.71 19.47 -14.30
CA ALA A 109 -13.22 18.32 -15.05
C ALA A 109 -12.08 17.43 -15.58
N THR A 110 -11.03 18.03 -16.13
CA THR A 110 -9.85 17.28 -16.59
C THR A 110 -9.13 16.59 -15.44
N GLN A 111 -8.94 17.29 -14.31
CA GLN A 111 -8.34 16.71 -13.11
C GLN A 111 -9.16 15.53 -12.59
N ALA A 112 -10.50 15.66 -12.52
CA ALA A 112 -11.39 14.59 -12.08
C ALA A 112 -11.24 13.30 -12.92
N VAL A 113 -11.07 13.43 -14.25
CA VAL A 113 -10.87 12.27 -15.13
C VAL A 113 -9.51 11.61 -14.88
N ILE A 114 -8.45 12.41 -14.72
CA ILE A 114 -7.11 11.91 -14.40
C ILE A 114 -7.12 11.20 -13.03
N ASP A 115 -7.69 11.83 -12.02
CA ASP A 115 -7.78 11.31 -10.65
C ASP A 115 -8.58 10.01 -10.61
N ALA A 116 -9.69 9.94 -11.35
CA ALA A 116 -10.49 8.72 -11.47
C ALA A 116 -9.71 7.59 -12.15
N ALA A 117 -8.93 7.88 -13.19
CA ALA A 117 -8.10 6.88 -13.86
C ALA A 117 -6.99 6.35 -12.93
N ILE A 118 -6.27 7.24 -12.23
CA ILE A 118 -5.22 6.86 -11.27
C ILE A 118 -5.81 6.03 -10.13
N THR A 119 -6.92 6.49 -9.54
CA THR A 119 -7.57 5.81 -8.43
C THR A 119 -8.11 4.45 -8.85
N GLY A 120 -8.72 4.34 -10.03
CA GLY A 120 -9.16 3.06 -10.60
C GLY A 120 -8.00 2.08 -10.81
N ALA A 121 -6.87 2.55 -11.34
CA ALA A 121 -5.67 1.74 -11.50
C ALA A 121 -5.10 1.26 -10.15
N CYS A 122 -5.12 2.12 -9.12
CA CYS A 122 -4.70 1.77 -7.76
C CYS A 122 -5.63 0.71 -7.13
N ILE A 123 -6.95 0.85 -7.27
CA ILE A 123 -7.92 -0.15 -6.80
C ILE A 123 -7.63 -1.51 -7.43
N ALA A 124 -7.49 -1.57 -8.77
CA ALA A 124 -7.23 -2.81 -9.49
C ALA A 124 -5.89 -3.44 -9.09
N SER A 125 -4.84 -2.64 -9.01
CA SER A 125 -3.49 -3.08 -8.66
C SER A 125 -3.42 -3.60 -7.22
N THR A 126 -3.97 -2.85 -6.25
CA THR A 126 -4.01 -3.27 -4.84
C THR A 126 -4.86 -4.52 -4.66
N ALA A 127 -6.01 -4.63 -5.33
CA ALA A 127 -6.79 -5.84 -5.31
C ALA A 127 -5.97 -7.03 -5.83
N GLY A 128 -5.26 -6.89 -6.96
CA GLY A 128 -4.38 -7.92 -7.52
C GLY A 128 -3.24 -8.33 -6.58
N LEU A 129 -2.52 -7.34 -6.03
CA LEU A 129 -1.38 -7.55 -5.12
C LEU A 129 -1.80 -8.25 -3.83
N THR A 130 -2.96 -7.88 -3.27
CA THR A 130 -3.37 -8.33 -1.94
C THR A 130 -4.36 -9.49 -1.95
N TRP A 131 -4.90 -9.88 -3.12
CA TRP A 131 -5.98 -10.87 -3.20
C TRP A 131 -5.63 -12.22 -2.57
N GLN A 132 -4.45 -12.77 -2.87
CA GLN A 132 -4.05 -14.08 -2.38
C GLN A 132 -3.83 -14.06 -0.86
N ILE A 133 -3.18 -13.01 -0.35
CA ILE A 133 -2.96 -12.82 1.10
C ILE A 133 -4.30 -12.65 1.81
N ALA A 134 -5.17 -11.77 1.30
CA ALA A 134 -6.50 -11.57 1.86
C ALA A 134 -7.39 -12.82 1.78
N LYS A 135 -7.18 -13.68 0.78
CA LYS A 135 -7.87 -14.96 0.67
C LYS A 135 -7.36 -15.97 1.69
N ALA A 136 -6.05 -16.05 1.90
CA ALA A 136 -5.44 -16.95 2.88
C ALA A 136 -5.84 -16.59 4.32
N GLU A 137 -5.83 -15.30 4.64
CA GLU A 137 -6.12 -14.78 5.99
C GLU A 137 -7.61 -14.50 6.26
N ASN A 138 -8.50 -14.84 5.31
CA ASN A 138 -9.93 -14.52 5.37
C ASN A 138 -10.24 -13.01 5.56
N LEU A 139 -9.36 -12.15 5.02
CA LEU A 139 -9.45 -10.68 5.06
C LEU A 139 -10.01 -10.08 3.76
N ARG A 140 -10.68 -10.87 2.91
CA ARG A 140 -11.25 -10.38 1.63
C ARG A 140 -12.19 -9.18 1.81
N TRP A 141 -12.87 -9.10 2.95
CA TRP A 141 -13.76 -7.99 3.29
C TRP A 141 -13.03 -6.64 3.29
N ILE A 142 -11.72 -6.60 3.60
CA ILE A 142 -10.91 -5.38 3.60
C ILE A 142 -10.76 -4.83 2.17
N ILE A 143 -10.49 -5.71 1.20
CA ILE A 143 -10.36 -5.33 -0.22
C ILE A 143 -11.68 -4.73 -0.70
N PHE A 144 -12.81 -5.39 -0.41
CA PHE A 144 -14.12 -4.88 -0.80
C PHE A 144 -14.47 -3.57 -0.10
N LEU A 145 -14.16 -3.43 1.19
CA LEU A 145 -14.38 -2.20 1.95
C LEU A 145 -13.67 -1.02 1.29
N TRP A 146 -12.36 -1.14 1.03
CA TRP A 146 -11.59 -0.06 0.42
C TRP A 146 -12.01 0.21 -1.02
N ALA A 147 -12.30 -0.82 -1.80
CA ALA A 147 -12.81 -0.63 -3.16
C ALA A 147 -14.13 0.17 -3.16
N ILE A 148 -15.07 -0.14 -2.26
CA ILE A 148 -16.34 0.58 -2.12
C ILE A 148 -16.11 2.01 -1.65
N LEU A 149 -15.27 2.23 -0.63
CA LEU A 149 -14.99 3.57 -0.11
C LEU A 149 -14.33 4.46 -1.18
N MET A 150 -13.32 3.94 -1.88
CA MET A 150 -12.61 4.69 -2.94
C MET A 150 -13.52 4.95 -4.14
N ALA A 151 -14.31 3.96 -4.57
CA ALA A 151 -15.28 4.15 -5.64
C ALA A 151 -16.37 5.16 -5.27
N GLY A 152 -16.85 5.12 -4.03
CA GLY A 152 -17.82 6.09 -3.50
C GLY A 152 -17.25 7.52 -3.45
N GLY A 153 -16.02 7.69 -2.97
CA GLY A 153 -15.32 8.98 -2.96
C GLY A 153 -15.11 9.54 -4.36
N MET A 154 -14.69 8.71 -5.32
CA MET A 154 -14.58 9.09 -6.73
C MET A 154 -15.93 9.51 -7.32
N ALA A 155 -16.98 8.72 -7.12
CA ALA A 155 -18.31 9.02 -7.66
C ALA A 155 -18.86 10.33 -7.09
N LEU A 156 -18.66 10.58 -5.79
CA LEU A 156 -19.09 11.80 -5.14
C LEU A 156 -18.27 13.02 -5.60
N THR A 157 -16.97 12.85 -5.80
CA THR A 157 -16.09 13.89 -6.36
C THR A 157 -16.50 14.25 -7.78
N ALA A 158 -16.71 13.24 -8.64
CA ALA A 158 -17.18 13.43 -10.01
C ALA A 158 -18.54 14.13 -10.04
N TYR A 159 -19.49 13.69 -9.21
CA TYR A 159 -20.79 14.35 -9.08
C TYR A 159 -20.65 15.82 -8.65
N GLY A 160 -19.81 16.11 -7.66
CA GLY A 160 -19.53 17.48 -7.23
C GLY A 160 -18.99 18.36 -8.36
N ILE A 161 -18.08 17.84 -9.18
CA ILE A 161 -17.43 18.57 -10.27
C ILE A 161 -18.36 18.74 -11.48
N PHE A 162 -18.94 17.65 -11.98
CA PHE A 162 -19.76 17.67 -13.20
C PHE A 162 -21.15 18.28 -12.98
N CYS A 163 -21.72 18.16 -11.77
CA CYS A 163 -23.00 18.78 -11.43
C CYS A 163 -22.85 20.12 -10.69
N GLY A 164 -21.62 20.59 -10.46
CA GLY A 164 -21.35 21.90 -9.85
C GLY A 164 -21.85 22.04 -8.41
N VAL A 165 -21.86 20.95 -7.64
CA VAL A 165 -22.41 20.94 -6.27
C VAL A 165 -21.38 21.54 -5.31
N SER A 166 -21.49 22.84 -5.04
CA SER A 166 -20.51 23.61 -4.27
C SER A 166 -20.29 23.06 -2.85
N SER A 167 -21.32 22.51 -2.21
CA SER A 167 -21.18 21.91 -0.87
C SER A 167 -20.23 20.71 -0.87
N ILE A 168 -20.20 19.91 -1.93
CA ILE A 168 -19.24 18.81 -2.09
C ILE A 168 -17.86 19.38 -2.41
N LEU A 169 -17.78 20.32 -3.36
CA LEU A 169 -16.50 20.90 -3.81
C LEU A 169 -15.70 21.56 -2.67
N ILE A 170 -16.39 22.33 -1.82
CA ILE A 170 -15.77 22.99 -0.66
C ILE A 170 -15.32 21.97 0.40
N ASN A 171 -15.93 20.79 0.43
CA ASN A 171 -15.64 19.74 1.41
C ASN A 171 -14.91 18.52 0.83
N LEU A 172 -14.28 18.63 -0.35
CA LEU A 172 -13.58 17.50 -0.98
C LEU A 172 -12.48 16.93 -0.07
N CYS A 173 -11.65 17.78 0.51
CA CYS A 173 -10.56 17.37 1.40
C CYS A 173 -11.08 16.67 2.67
N PRO A 174 -11.98 17.30 3.46
CA PRO A 174 -12.66 16.63 4.57
C PRO A 174 -13.35 15.31 4.18
N LEU A 175 -13.96 15.24 3.00
CA LEU A 175 -14.63 14.04 2.49
C LEU A 175 -13.65 12.88 2.32
N TRP A 176 -12.52 13.10 1.64
CA TRP A 176 -11.51 12.06 1.43
C TRP A 176 -10.83 11.62 2.74
N LEU A 177 -10.46 12.57 3.60
CA LEU A 177 -9.93 12.24 4.94
C LEU A 177 -10.98 11.51 5.81
N GLY A 178 -12.25 11.87 5.68
CA GLY A 178 -13.37 11.20 6.34
C GLY A 178 -13.54 9.75 5.86
N LEU A 179 -13.45 9.49 4.56
CA LEU A 179 -13.48 8.12 4.01
C LEU A 179 -12.31 7.27 4.55
N CYS A 180 -11.10 7.83 4.60
CA CYS A 180 -9.95 7.17 5.23
C CYS A 180 -10.19 6.92 6.73
N THR A 181 -10.74 7.90 7.46
CA THR A 181 -11.09 7.77 8.88
C THR A 181 -12.04 6.59 9.10
N VAL A 182 -13.09 6.47 8.27
CA VAL A 182 -14.05 5.37 8.31
C VAL A 182 -13.37 4.04 8.00
N GLY A 183 -12.59 3.95 6.92
CA GLY A 183 -11.87 2.74 6.52
C GLY A 183 -10.93 2.24 7.60
N TYR A 184 -10.07 3.11 8.12
CA TYR A 184 -9.12 2.79 9.19
C TYR A 184 -9.82 2.48 10.53
N SER A 185 -10.95 3.13 10.85
CA SER A 185 -11.72 2.80 12.05
C SER A 185 -12.27 1.38 11.99
N ILE A 186 -12.86 1.00 10.85
CA ILE A 186 -13.40 -0.36 10.66
C ILE A 186 -12.26 -1.39 10.73
N MET A 187 -11.12 -1.13 10.10
CA MET A 187 -9.93 -1.99 10.20
C MET A 187 -9.41 -2.09 11.63
N GLY A 188 -9.24 -0.96 12.34
CA GLY A 188 -8.78 -0.93 13.72
C GLY A 188 -9.67 -1.76 14.64
N VAL A 189 -11.00 -1.64 14.52
CA VAL A 189 -11.96 -2.42 15.32
C VAL A 189 -11.97 -3.90 14.94
N ARG A 190 -12.04 -4.23 13.64
CA ARG A 190 -12.20 -5.62 13.17
C ARG A 190 -10.91 -6.43 13.28
N MET A 191 -9.76 -5.81 13.06
CA MET A 191 -8.45 -6.45 13.17
C MET A 191 -7.84 -6.30 14.57
N ARG A 192 -8.46 -5.50 15.46
CA ARG A 192 -7.92 -5.13 16.78
C ARG A 192 -6.50 -4.57 16.69
N SER A 193 -6.26 -3.72 15.70
CA SER A 193 -4.93 -3.15 15.42
C SER A 193 -4.82 -1.73 15.96
N HIS A 194 -3.83 -1.50 16.81
CA HIS A 194 -3.59 -0.16 17.38
C HIS A 194 -3.10 0.81 16.31
N SER A 195 -2.30 0.35 15.34
CA SER A 195 -1.78 1.18 14.25
C SER A 195 -2.90 1.74 13.37
N PHE A 196 -3.91 0.92 13.00
CA PHE A 196 -5.05 1.40 12.22
C PHE A 196 -5.97 2.33 13.04
N THR A 197 -6.14 2.09 14.34
CA THR A 197 -6.86 3.03 15.21
C THR A 197 -6.13 4.37 15.31
N ALA A 198 -4.80 4.39 15.42
CA ALA A 198 -4.02 5.62 15.43
C ALA A 198 -4.16 6.39 14.11
N ALA A 199 -4.08 5.69 12.97
CA ALA A 199 -4.33 6.31 11.66
C ALA A 199 -5.74 6.89 11.55
N ALA A 200 -6.76 6.19 12.04
CA ALA A 200 -8.13 6.72 12.07
C ALA A 200 -8.22 8.02 12.87
N LEU A 201 -7.56 8.11 14.03
CA LEU A 201 -7.52 9.33 14.85
C LEU A 201 -6.79 10.46 14.13
N ILE A 202 -5.64 10.18 13.51
CA ILE A 202 -4.86 11.17 12.75
C ILE A 202 -5.73 11.75 11.64
N HIS A 203 -6.37 10.90 10.82
CA HIS A 203 -7.23 11.36 9.73
C HIS A 203 -8.48 12.10 10.25
N GLY A 204 -9.06 11.67 11.36
CA GLY A 204 -10.19 12.36 11.99
C GLY A 204 -9.82 13.76 12.48
N ILE A 205 -8.67 13.91 13.15
CA ILE A 205 -8.15 15.21 13.60
C ILE A 205 -7.79 16.09 12.39
N SER A 206 -7.15 15.52 11.37
CA SER A 206 -6.83 16.23 10.13
C SER A 206 -8.08 16.70 9.39
N THR A 207 -9.17 15.92 9.40
CA THR A 207 -10.46 16.31 8.81
C THR A 207 -11.00 17.61 9.43
N LEU A 208 -10.87 17.76 10.76
CA LEU A 208 -11.27 18.98 11.47
C LEU A 208 -10.28 20.13 11.25
N SER A 209 -9.00 19.81 11.16
CA SER A 209 -7.92 20.81 11.08
C SER A 209 -7.75 21.40 9.69
N VAL A 210 -8.02 20.64 8.62
CA VAL A 210 -7.78 21.08 7.24
C VAL A 210 -8.64 22.29 6.86
N SER A 211 -9.84 22.39 7.44
CA SER A 211 -10.75 23.53 7.24
C SER A 211 -10.19 24.86 7.78
N LEU A 212 -9.15 24.82 8.63
CA LEU A 212 -8.50 26.02 9.15
C LEU A 212 -7.54 26.67 8.15
N VAL A 213 -7.11 25.93 7.12
CA VAL A 213 -6.12 26.41 6.13
C VAL A 213 -6.63 26.13 4.70
N PRO A 214 -7.71 26.82 4.26
CA PRO A 214 -8.39 26.49 3.01
C PRO A 214 -7.50 26.64 1.77
N SER A 215 -6.48 27.49 1.81
CA SER A 215 -5.55 27.69 0.69
C SER A 215 -4.60 26.52 0.46
N TRP A 216 -4.33 25.69 1.48
CA TRP A 216 -3.39 24.55 1.43
C TRP A 216 -4.08 23.21 1.69
N GLN A 217 -5.42 23.19 1.68
CA GLN A 217 -6.19 22.03 2.12
C GLN A 217 -5.91 20.76 1.30
N PHE A 218 -5.68 20.89 0.00
CA PHE A 218 -5.41 19.75 -0.88
C PHE A 218 -4.04 19.14 -0.54
N LEU A 219 -2.98 19.95 -0.56
CA LEU A 219 -1.65 19.44 -0.22
C LEU A 219 -1.58 18.87 1.19
N ALA A 220 -2.17 19.55 2.18
CA ALA A 220 -2.19 19.07 3.56
C ALA A 220 -2.89 17.70 3.68
N SER A 221 -4.04 17.52 3.02
CA SER A 221 -4.77 16.24 3.01
C SER A 221 -3.96 15.15 2.31
N GLY A 222 -3.41 15.45 1.14
CA GLY A 222 -2.55 14.54 0.38
C GLY A 222 -1.34 14.08 1.17
N LEU A 223 -0.67 14.98 1.89
CA LEU A 223 0.47 14.65 2.75
C LEU A 223 0.07 13.77 3.93
N VAL A 224 -1.04 14.07 4.62
CA VAL A 224 -1.54 13.22 5.71
C VAL A 224 -1.81 11.81 5.22
N MET A 225 -2.50 11.66 4.08
CA MET A 225 -2.78 10.36 3.47
C MET A 225 -1.49 9.64 3.05
N ALA A 226 -0.62 10.32 2.31
CA ALA A 226 0.61 9.74 1.78
C ALA A 226 1.58 9.31 2.89
N LEU A 227 1.84 10.17 3.87
CA LEU A 227 2.74 9.88 4.98
C LEU A 227 2.24 8.73 5.84
N THR A 228 0.92 8.63 6.08
CA THR A 228 0.32 7.51 6.81
C THR A 228 0.51 6.19 6.06
N LEU A 229 0.33 6.19 4.74
CA LEU A 229 0.53 5.00 3.91
C LEU A 229 2.01 4.61 3.81
N PHE A 230 2.91 5.58 3.63
CA PHE A 230 4.36 5.31 3.67
C PHE A 230 4.80 4.79 5.04
N PHE A 231 4.26 5.34 6.13
CA PHE A 231 4.52 4.82 7.46
C PHE A 231 4.11 3.34 7.56
N PHE A 232 2.93 2.97 7.06
CA PHE A 232 2.53 1.57 7.04
C PHE A 232 3.47 0.72 6.20
N SER A 233 3.95 1.18 5.04
CA SER A 233 4.88 0.38 4.21
C SER A 233 6.22 0.04 4.86
N VAL A 234 6.58 0.69 5.96
CA VAL A 234 7.87 0.49 6.66
C VAL A 234 7.67 -0.11 8.06
N VAL A 235 6.62 0.32 8.76
CA VAL A 235 6.39 -0.10 10.15
C VAL A 235 5.44 -1.29 10.17
N PRO A 236 5.83 -2.41 10.78
CA PRO A 236 4.95 -3.54 11.00
C PRO A 236 3.69 -3.06 11.72
N TRP A 237 2.54 -3.17 11.06
CA TRP A 237 1.25 -3.02 11.69
C TRP A 237 0.91 -4.35 12.40
N ASP A 238 0.13 -4.32 13.50
CA ASP A 238 -0.18 -5.46 14.42
C ASP A 238 -0.86 -6.71 13.79
N MET A 239 -0.48 -7.17 12.60
CA MET A 239 -0.81 -8.51 12.14
C MET A 239 0.07 -9.50 12.90
N ARG A 240 -0.58 -10.44 13.60
CA ARG A 240 0.11 -11.55 14.29
C ARG A 240 1.09 -12.17 13.31
N THR A 241 2.37 -12.04 13.61
CA THR A 241 3.46 -12.59 12.80
C THR A 241 3.22 -14.08 12.59
N VAL A 242 3.03 -14.51 11.34
CA VAL A 242 3.14 -15.92 10.98
C VAL A 242 4.56 -16.37 11.33
N PRO A 243 4.76 -17.56 11.93
CA PRO A 243 6.09 -18.06 12.24
C PRO A 243 6.93 -18.11 10.97
N ALA A 244 8.13 -17.53 11.03
CA ALA A 244 9.08 -17.48 9.93
C ALA A 244 9.51 -18.90 9.51
N THR A 245 8.77 -19.53 8.61
CA THR A 245 9.21 -20.74 7.93
C THR A 245 10.12 -20.35 6.78
N GLY A 246 11.33 -19.89 7.10
CA GLY A 246 12.55 -20.00 6.27
C GLY A 246 12.51 -19.60 4.79
N GLU A 247 11.48 -18.95 4.28
CA GLU A 247 11.47 -18.49 2.89
C GLU A 247 12.35 -17.26 2.79
N PRO A 248 13.47 -17.34 2.03
CA PRO A 248 14.25 -16.15 1.74
C PRO A 248 13.40 -15.24 0.83
N CYS A 249 13.54 -13.94 1.04
CA CYS A 249 13.38 -13.02 -0.07
C CYS A 249 14.38 -13.38 -1.19
#